data_AF-A0A942WGU4-F1
#
_entry.id   AF-A0A942WGU4-F1
#
_cell.length_a   1.000
_cell.length_b   1.000
_cell.length_c   1.000
_cell.angle_alpha   90.00
_cell.angle_beta   90.00
_cell.angle_gamma   90.00
#
_symmetry.space_group_name_H-M   'P 1'
#
loop_
_entity.id
_entity.type
_entity.pdbx_description
1 polymer ?
#
loop_
_entity_poly.entity_id
_entity_poly.type
_entity_poly.pdbx_seq_one_letter_code
_entity_poly.pdbx_strand_id
1 'polypeptide(L)'
;MKKYATLLIKNLRHIYTMEEKEGKPYVLSKGYIAIHHDEILAIGRGGYQSFVDKDTRIVDACNHIAIPAFIEPDARFVMQKGSHVLELHAFLMRYMRHGTLTIQMREAIPQPFYKDYHFHVLKPQKKDFQLPVFYAIEQMHQDKLQLPTFPCLSCADEKVSLQNQMLAAQMLAMKEELEAYELLKMLTLYPAKALKLDHLGMLKKGMCANILVLSAKNIHAFFYSLDQDQIAQIIHKGVRIYPSLLV
;
A
#
# COMPACT_ATOMS: atom_id res chain seq x y z
N MET A 1 -9.03 -16.23 26.14
CA MET A 1 -9.12 -14.78 26.46
C MET A 1 -9.74 -14.04 25.29
N LYS A 2 -10.65 -13.09 25.55
CA LYS A 2 -11.22 -12.22 24.51
C LYS A 2 -10.14 -11.23 24.06
N LYS A 3 -9.90 -11.10 22.75
CA LYS A 3 -8.90 -10.20 22.17
C LYS A 3 -9.58 -8.89 21.77
N TYR A 4 -9.12 -7.76 22.30
CA TYR A 4 -9.62 -6.42 21.97
C TYR A 4 -8.72 -5.76 20.93
N ALA A 5 -9.24 -4.79 20.19
CA ALA A 5 -8.48 -4.06 19.20
C ALA A 5 -7.57 -3.02 19.88
N THR A 6 -6.33 -2.91 19.43
CA THR A 6 -5.46 -1.75 19.75
C THR A 6 -5.85 -0.54 18.90
N LEU A 7 -6.37 -0.77 17.70
CA LEU A 7 -6.88 0.25 16.79
C LEU A 7 -8.13 -0.28 16.07
N LEU A 8 -9.19 0.51 16.05
CA LEU A 8 -10.41 0.23 15.28
C LEU A 8 -10.62 1.34 14.25
N ILE A 9 -10.68 0.98 12.97
CA ILE A 9 -11.12 1.86 11.88
C ILE A 9 -12.59 1.54 11.60
N LYS A 10 -13.49 2.50 11.81
CA LYS A 10 -14.95 2.31 11.66
C LYS A 10 -15.55 3.23 10.61
N ASN A 11 -16.79 2.93 10.22
CA ASN A 11 -17.61 3.71 9.28
C ASN A 11 -17.02 3.83 7.87
N LEU A 12 -16.19 2.88 7.44
CA LEU A 12 -15.64 2.85 6.09
C LEU A 12 -16.75 2.61 5.06
N ARG A 13 -16.75 3.40 3.99
CA ARG A 13 -17.68 3.22 2.87
C ARG A 13 -17.46 1.87 2.19
N HIS A 14 -16.23 1.60 1.78
CA HIS A 14 -15.81 0.34 1.17
C HIS A 14 -14.45 -0.12 1.72
N ILE A 15 -14.26 -1.43 1.79
CA ILE A 15 -12.97 -2.07 2.10
C ILE A 15 -12.66 -2.99 0.92
N TYR A 16 -11.60 -2.68 0.18
CA TYR A 16 -11.10 -3.51 -0.91
C TYR A 16 -10.08 -4.47 -0.34
N THR A 17 -10.47 -5.74 -0.18
CA THR A 17 -9.67 -6.72 0.58
C THR A 17 -8.52 -7.33 -0.22
N MET A 18 -8.55 -7.19 -1.54
CA MET A 18 -7.77 -7.97 -2.51
C MET A 18 -8.08 -9.48 -2.51
N GLU A 19 -9.01 -9.95 -1.69
CA GLU A 19 -9.55 -11.31 -1.81
C GLU A 19 -10.49 -11.40 -3.01
N GLU A 20 -10.53 -12.58 -3.64
CA GLU A 20 -11.53 -12.91 -4.65
C GLU A 20 -12.39 -14.07 -4.13
N LYS A 21 -13.70 -13.97 -4.36
CA LYS A 21 -14.68 -15.03 -4.07
C LYS A 21 -15.48 -15.30 -5.33
N GLU A 22 -15.52 -16.55 -5.76
CA GLU A 22 -16.22 -16.96 -6.99
C GLU A 22 -15.79 -16.15 -8.22
N GLY A 23 -14.48 -15.87 -8.32
CA GLY A 23 -13.90 -15.08 -9.42
C GLY A 23 -14.24 -13.58 -9.39
N LYS A 24 -14.80 -13.06 -8.30
CA LYS A 24 -15.15 -11.63 -8.16
C LYS A 24 -14.41 -10.98 -6.99
N PRO A 25 -14.06 -9.69 -7.09
CA PRO A 25 -13.52 -8.92 -5.98
C PRO A 25 -14.39 -8.99 -4.72
N TYR A 26 -13.79 -9.38 -3.59
CA TYR A 26 -14.46 -9.34 -2.30
C TYR A 26 -14.33 -7.95 -1.68
N VAL A 27 -15.37 -7.13 -1.87
CA VAL A 27 -15.46 -5.77 -1.34
C VAL A 27 -16.53 -5.70 -0.26
N LEU A 28 -16.17 -5.15 0.90
CA LEU A 28 -17.11 -4.93 2.00
C LEU A 28 -17.60 -3.50 1.98
N SER A 29 -18.92 -3.30 1.95
CA SER A 29 -19.53 -1.97 2.09
C SER A 29 -19.92 -1.71 3.55
N LYS A 30 -19.80 -0.45 4.00
CA LYS A 30 -20.14 0.00 5.37
C LYS A 30 -19.42 -0.83 6.44
N GLY A 31 -18.11 -0.92 6.30
CA GLY A 31 -17.26 -1.85 7.04
C GLY A 31 -16.49 -1.24 8.21
N TYR A 32 -15.86 -2.12 8.97
CA TYR A 32 -14.84 -1.78 9.96
C TYR A 32 -13.62 -2.70 9.80
N ILE A 33 -12.48 -2.25 10.31
CA ILE A 33 -11.25 -3.04 10.46
C ILE A 33 -10.82 -2.93 11.93
N ALA A 34 -10.82 -4.06 12.63
CA ALA A 34 -10.29 -4.19 13.99
C ALA A 34 -8.86 -4.74 13.91
N ILE A 35 -7.93 -4.08 14.58
CA ILE A 35 -6.50 -4.36 14.53
C ILE A 35 -6.01 -4.60 15.95
N HIS A 36 -5.16 -5.61 16.15
CA HIS A 36 -4.53 -5.88 17.43
C HIS A 36 -3.02 -5.98 17.25
N HIS A 37 -2.30 -5.02 17.82
CA HIS A 37 -0.90 -4.75 17.51
C HIS A 37 -0.71 -4.50 16.01
N ASP A 38 0.07 -5.32 15.32
CA ASP A 38 0.37 -5.20 13.91
C ASP A 38 -0.54 -6.05 13.01
N GLU A 39 -1.43 -6.86 13.57
CA GLU A 39 -2.28 -7.80 12.83
C GLU A 39 -3.74 -7.35 12.75
N ILE A 40 -4.37 -7.61 11.62
CA ILE A 40 -5.82 -7.48 11.44
C ILE A 40 -6.51 -8.58 12.27
N LEU A 41 -7.24 -8.17 13.30
CA LEU A 41 -8.00 -9.06 14.16
C LEU A 41 -9.32 -9.50 13.49
N ALA A 42 -10.01 -8.56 12.87
CA ALA A 42 -11.27 -8.80 12.17
C ALA A 42 -11.56 -7.72 11.14
N ILE A 43 -12.27 -8.10 10.09
CA ILE A 43 -12.90 -7.19 9.14
C ILE A 43 -14.35 -7.60 9.01
N GLY A 44 -15.27 -6.65 9.06
CA GLY A 44 -16.68 -6.95 9.03
C GLY A 44 -17.54 -5.76 8.65
N ARG A 45 -18.85 -5.96 8.76
CA ARG A 45 -19.88 -4.92 8.58
C ARG A 45 -20.58 -4.71 9.93
N GLY A 46 -20.87 -3.46 10.29
CA GLY A 46 -21.61 -3.19 11.54
C GLY A 46 -20.85 -3.59 12.80
N GLY A 47 -21.40 -4.55 13.58
CA GLY A 47 -21.11 -4.82 15.00
C GLY A 47 -19.64 -5.00 15.42
N TYR A 48 -18.89 -3.90 15.53
CA TYR A 48 -17.51 -3.87 15.99
C TYR A 48 -17.37 -3.78 17.52
N GLN A 49 -18.47 -3.54 18.25
CA GLN A 49 -18.45 -3.25 19.69
C GLN A 49 -17.82 -4.38 20.52
N SER A 50 -17.87 -5.62 20.02
CA SER A 50 -17.23 -6.77 20.66
C SER A 50 -15.70 -6.68 20.70
N PHE A 51 -15.08 -5.85 19.85
CA PHE A 51 -13.63 -5.62 19.77
C PHE A 51 -13.16 -4.37 20.53
N VAL A 52 -14.08 -3.58 21.10
CA VAL A 52 -13.75 -2.30 21.74
C VAL A 52 -13.66 -2.48 23.26
N ASP A 53 -12.62 -1.91 23.84
CA ASP A 53 -12.46 -1.67 25.27
C ASP A 53 -12.05 -0.20 25.53
N LYS A 54 -11.69 0.11 26.78
CA LYS A 54 -11.29 1.46 27.19
C LYS A 54 -10.00 1.96 26.55
N ASP A 55 -9.13 1.07 26.09
CA ASP A 55 -7.79 1.38 25.56
C ASP A 55 -7.76 1.31 24.02
N THR A 56 -8.89 0.91 23.40
CA THR A 56 -9.05 0.83 21.96
C THR A 56 -9.05 2.22 21.34
N ARG A 57 -8.05 2.53 20.52
CA ARG A 57 -8.04 3.75 19.71
C ARG A 57 -9.05 3.65 18.59
N ILE A 58 -9.81 4.72 18.38
CA ILE A 58 -10.85 4.76 17.35
C ILE A 58 -10.48 5.76 16.26
N VAL A 59 -10.48 5.27 15.02
CA VAL A 59 -10.45 6.06 13.81
C VAL A 59 -11.84 6.02 13.19
N ASP A 60 -12.50 7.17 13.13
CA ASP A 60 -13.71 7.33 12.35
C ASP A 60 -13.34 7.69 10.90
N ALA A 61 -13.52 6.73 9.99
CA ALA A 61 -13.22 6.88 8.57
C ALA A 61 -14.51 7.04 7.75
N CYS A 62 -15.51 7.74 8.31
CA CYS A 62 -16.79 7.99 7.67
C CYS A 62 -16.61 8.45 6.22
N ASN A 63 -17.32 7.78 5.30
CA ASN A 63 -17.29 8.03 3.86
C ASN A 63 -15.97 7.78 3.11
N HIS A 64 -14.90 7.37 3.79
CA HIS A 64 -13.64 6.99 3.17
C HIS A 64 -13.64 5.52 2.75
N ILE A 65 -12.72 5.12 1.86
CA ILE A 65 -12.48 3.71 1.53
C ILE A 65 -11.17 3.23 2.16
N ALA A 66 -11.03 1.92 2.35
CA ALA A 66 -9.78 1.31 2.80
C ALA A 66 -9.24 0.33 1.76
N ILE A 67 -7.93 0.37 1.54
CA ILE A 67 -7.17 -0.52 0.66
C ILE A 67 -5.88 -0.99 1.37
N PRO A 68 -5.25 -2.11 0.97
CA PRO A 68 -3.90 -2.42 1.43
C PRO A 68 -2.92 -1.33 0.98
N ALA A 69 -1.90 -1.07 1.79
CA ALA A 69 -0.84 -0.16 1.39
C ALA A 69 0.03 -0.72 0.27
N PHE A 70 0.63 0.18 -0.50
CA PHE A 70 1.39 -0.18 -1.69
C PHE A 70 2.75 -0.79 -1.34
N ILE A 71 3.25 -1.59 -2.28
CA ILE A 71 4.54 -2.26 -2.21
C ILE A 71 5.34 -1.90 -3.46
N GLU A 72 6.46 -1.22 -3.28
CA GLU A 72 7.38 -0.88 -4.37
C GLU A 72 8.35 -2.04 -4.60
N PRO A 73 8.29 -2.72 -5.76
CA PRO A 73 9.08 -3.92 -6.02
C PRO A 73 10.54 -3.65 -6.43
N ASP A 74 10.88 -2.43 -6.85
CA ASP A 74 12.20 -2.14 -7.44
C ASP A 74 12.62 -0.68 -7.23
N ALA A 75 12.56 -0.16 -6.00
CA ALA A 75 13.04 1.18 -5.71
C ALA A 75 14.54 1.30 -5.99
N ARG A 76 14.91 2.40 -6.67
CA ARG A 76 16.30 2.70 -7.05
C ARG A 76 16.74 3.98 -6.38
N PHE A 77 17.87 3.94 -5.69
CA PHE A 77 18.45 5.11 -5.04
C PHE A 77 19.93 5.23 -5.37
N VAL A 78 20.29 6.30 -6.09
CA VAL A 78 21.69 6.60 -6.42
C VAL A 78 22.28 7.48 -5.32
N MET A 79 23.19 6.90 -4.56
CA MET A 79 23.81 7.55 -3.41
C MET A 79 24.93 8.51 -3.84
N GLN A 80 24.72 9.82 -3.68
CA GLN A 80 25.76 10.85 -3.93
C GLN A 80 26.72 10.98 -2.73
N LYS A 81 28.00 11.35 -2.94
CA LYS A 81 29.00 11.50 -1.86
C LYS A 81 28.62 12.64 -0.88
N GLY A 82 28.54 12.34 0.43
CA GLY A 82 28.66 13.36 1.48
C GLY A 82 27.49 13.53 2.47
N SER A 83 26.26 13.08 2.17
CA SER A 83 25.13 13.14 3.13
C SER A 83 24.04 12.09 2.89
N HIS A 84 24.38 10.82 3.12
CA HIS A 84 23.61 9.68 2.63
C HIS A 84 22.31 9.37 3.41
N VAL A 85 22.27 9.69 4.71
CA VAL A 85 21.21 9.24 5.62
C VAL A 85 19.95 10.10 5.46
N LEU A 86 20.10 11.43 5.47
CA LEU A 86 18.96 12.34 5.34
C LEU A 86 18.32 12.26 3.95
N GLU A 87 19.13 12.14 2.91
CA GLU A 87 18.64 12.00 1.52
C GLU A 87 17.88 10.70 1.33
N LEU A 88 18.42 9.58 1.83
CA LEU A 88 17.74 8.29 1.79
C LEU A 88 16.45 8.31 2.62
N HIS A 89 16.46 8.91 3.81
CA HIS A 89 15.24 9.06 4.60
C HIS A 89 14.20 9.90 3.86
N ALA A 90 14.58 11.04 3.30
CA ALA A 90 13.68 11.89 2.53
C ALA A 90 13.11 11.17 1.30
N PHE A 91 13.93 10.37 0.62
CA PHE A 91 13.53 9.50 -0.49
C PHE A 91 12.45 8.50 -0.05
N LEU A 92 12.69 7.75 1.03
CA LEU A 92 11.75 6.76 1.54
C LEU A 92 10.46 7.40 2.08
N MET A 93 10.56 8.59 2.69
CA MET A 93 9.40 9.34 3.15
C MET A 93 8.49 9.84 2.03
N ARG A 94 9.02 10.10 0.82
CA ARG A 94 8.19 10.42 -0.36
C ARG A 94 7.31 9.25 -0.76
N TYR A 95 7.88 8.03 -0.82
CA TYR A 95 7.12 6.81 -1.03
C TYR A 95 6.01 6.63 0.01
N MET A 96 6.34 6.78 1.30
CA MET A 96 5.36 6.65 2.38
C MET A 96 4.22 7.66 2.25
N ARG A 97 4.51 8.93 1.98
CA ARG A 97 3.48 9.97 1.78
C ARG A 97 2.49 9.65 0.65
N HIS A 98 2.92 8.87 -0.34
CA HIS A 98 2.09 8.43 -1.46
C HIS A 98 1.58 6.99 -1.30
N GLY A 99 1.63 6.44 -0.08
CA GLY A 99 0.95 5.20 0.29
C GLY A 99 1.80 3.92 0.17
N THR A 100 3.08 4.03 -0.21
CA THR A 100 3.99 2.87 -0.27
C THR A 100 4.63 2.64 1.10
N LEU A 101 4.32 1.50 1.73
CA LEU A 101 4.82 1.16 3.08
C LEU A 101 5.79 -0.01 3.11
N THR A 102 5.97 -0.71 1.98
CA THR A 102 6.98 -1.76 1.83
C THR A 102 7.78 -1.49 0.57
N ILE A 103 9.10 -1.49 0.68
CA ILE A 103 10.00 -1.06 -0.38
C ILE A 103 11.09 -2.11 -0.56
N GLN A 104 11.13 -2.74 -1.73
CA GLN A 104 12.28 -3.51 -2.16
C GLN A 104 13.27 -2.57 -2.84
N MET A 105 14.42 -2.36 -2.21
CA MET A 105 15.52 -1.63 -2.84
C MET A 105 16.27 -2.56 -3.78
N ARG A 106 16.65 -2.04 -4.96
CA ARG A 106 17.58 -2.71 -5.86
C ARG A 106 18.99 -2.72 -5.29
N GLU A 107 19.43 -1.58 -4.75
CA GLU A 107 20.73 -1.43 -4.11
C GLU A 107 20.67 -1.76 -2.60
N ALA A 108 21.81 -2.20 -2.05
CA ALA A 108 21.96 -2.27 -0.60
C ALA A 108 22.01 -0.87 -0.01
N ILE A 109 21.29 -0.67 1.11
CA ILE A 109 21.24 0.61 1.81
C ILE A 109 21.88 0.48 3.21
N PRO A 110 22.41 1.56 3.80
CA PRO A 110 22.96 1.51 5.15
C PRO A 110 21.89 1.21 6.21
N GLN A 111 22.32 0.61 7.33
CA GLN A 111 21.52 0.61 8.57
C GLN A 111 21.38 2.06 9.09
N PRO A 112 20.30 2.45 9.79
CA PRO A 112 19.24 1.61 10.37
C PRO A 112 17.94 1.51 9.56
N PHE A 113 17.92 1.93 8.29
CA PHE A 113 16.69 2.13 7.49
C PHE A 113 15.84 0.87 7.25
N TYR A 114 16.37 -0.31 7.51
CA TYR A 114 15.60 -1.56 7.53
C TYR A 114 14.59 -1.65 8.71
N LYS A 115 14.69 -0.75 9.70
CA LYS A 115 13.86 -0.73 10.92
C LYS A 115 13.21 0.63 11.17
N ASP A 116 12.80 1.33 10.12
CA ASP A 116 12.02 2.56 10.28
C ASP A 116 10.61 2.25 10.81
N TYR A 117 10.01 3.23 11.48
CA TYR A 117 8.66 3.16 12.00
C TYR A 117 7.60 3.47 10.93
N HIS A 118 7.97 4.21 9.88
CA HIS A 118 7.03 4.69 8.86
C HIS A 118 6.86 3.71 7.69
N PHE A 119 7.86 2.86 7.45
CA PHE A 119 7.90 1.95 6.31
C PHE A 119 8.81 0.75 6.61
N HIS A 120 8.68 -0.30 5.81
CA HIS A 120 9.55 -1.47 5.85
C HIS A 120 10.38 -1.57 4.57
N VAL A 121 11.69 -1.38 4.68
CA VAL A 121 12.61 -1.67 3.58
C VAL A 121 13.04 -3.12 3.65
N LEU A 122 12.88 -3.85 2.55
CA LEU A 122 13.30 -5.23 2.42
C LEU A 122 14.80 -5.32 2.18
N LYS A 123 15.41 -6.42 2.61
CA LYS A 123 16.80 -6.72 2.28
C LYS A 123 16.94 -6.91 0.76
N PRO A 124 18.10 -6.56 0.17
CA PRO A 124 18.36 -6.84 -1.24
C PRO A 124 18.16 -8.33 -1.54
N GLN A 125 17.51 -8.62 -2.67
CA GLN A 125 17.33 -9.98 -3.15
C GLN A 125 18.65 -10.53 -3.72
N LYS A 126 18.71 -11.85 -3.90
CA LYS A 126 19.82 -12.48 -4.64
C LYS A 126 19.82 -11.98 -6.09
N LYS A 127 20.99 -11.90 -6.72
CA LYS A 127 21.16 -11.37 -8.09
C LYS A 127 20.25 -12.03 -9.14
N ASP A 128 19.92 -13.31 -8.97
CA ASP A 128 19.13 -14.08 -9.93
C ASP A 128 17.61 -13.98 -9.69
N PHE A 129 17.18 -13.20 -8.68
CA PHE A 129 15.78 -13.04 -8.37
C PHE A 129 15.11 -12.08 -9.35
N GLN A 130 14.24 -12.61 -10.21
CA GLN A 130 13.52 -11.82 -11.20
C GLN A 130 12.08 -11.58 -10.75
N LEU A 131 11.70 -10.30 -10.74
CA LEU A 131 10.33 -9.86 -10.53
C LEU A 131 9.73 -9.44 -11.89
N PRO A 132 8.44 -9.70 -12.15
CA PRO A 132 7.74 -9.17 -13.32
C PRO A 132 7.45 -7.67 -13.14
N VAL A 133 8.49 -6.86 -13.01
CA VAL A 133 8.37 -5.41 -12.77
C VAL A 133 7.81 -4.75 -14.01
N PHE A 134 6.82 -3.90 -13.81
CA PHE A 134 6.15 -3.12 -14.84
C PHE A 134 6.37 -1.63 -14.56
N TYR A 135 7.17 -0.97 -15.40
CA TYR A 135 7.49 0.45 -15.24
C TYR A 135 6.47 1.30 -16.00
N ALA A 136 5.64 2.06 -15.28
CA ALA A 136 4.55 2.83 -15.90
C ALA A 136 5.01 3.76 -17.02
N ILE A 137 6.10 4.51 -16.78
CA ILE A 137 6.55 5.60 -17.66
C ILE A 137 7.05 5.04 -19.00
N GLU A 138 7.83 3.96 -19.01
CA GLU A 138 8.25 3.28 -20.24
C GLU A 138 7.07 2.88 -21.14
N GLN A 139 5.94 2.52 -20.52
CA GLN A 139 4.76 1.99 -21.20
C GLN A 139 3.82 3.09 -21.70
N MET A 140 3.95 4.32 -21.19
CA MET A 140 3.14 5.45 -21.64
C MET A 140 3.37 5.77 -23.12
N HIS A 141 4.59 5.54 -23.63
CA HIS A 141 4.95 5.79 -25.04
C HIS A 141 4.48 4.72 -26.03
N GLN A 142 3.94 3.60 -25.55
CA GLN A 142 3.49 2.49 -26.42
C GLN A 142 2.01 2.66 -26.79
N ASP A 143 1.58 2.18 -27.95
CA ASP A 143 0.16 2.25 -28.35
C ASP A 143 -0.74 1.31 -27.54
N LYS A 144 -0.17 0.22 -27.01
CA LYS A 144 -0.85 -0.77 -26.16
C LYS A 144 0.06 -1.19 -25.02
N LEU A 145 -0.53 -1.48 -23.87
CA LEU A 145 0.20 -1.98 -22.72
C LEU A 145 0.67 -3.43 -22.93
N GLN A 146 1.96 -3.68 -22.66
CA GLN A 146 2.55 -5.02 -22.70
C GLN A 146 2.70 -5.57 -21.28
N LEU A 147 1.64 -6.20 -20.77
CA LEU A 147 1.59 -6.67 -19.40
C LEU A 147 2.18 -8.09 -19.27
N PRO A 148 3.21 -8.31 -18.42
CA PRO A 148 3.61 -9.65 -18.03
C PRO A 148 2.53 -10.32 -17.18
N THR A 149 2.64 -11.63 -16.96
CA THR A 149 1.79 -12.35 -16.00
C THR A 149 2.12 -11.88 -14.57
N PHE A 150 1.12 -11.38 -13.83
CA PHE A 150 1.24 -10.78 -12.48
C PHE A 150 2.15 -9.52 -12.42
N PRO A 151 1.83 -8.45 -13.17
CA PRO A 151 2.71 -7.30 -13.28
C PRO A 151 2.86 -6.54 -11.96
N CYS A 152 4.08 -6.35 -11.49
CA CYS A 152 4.39 -5.59 -10.29
C CYS A 152 4.70 -4.14 -10.67
N LEU A 153 3.77 -3.22 -10.42
CA LEU A 153 3.92 -1.83 -10.84
C LEU A 153 5.05 -1.16 -10.06
N SER A 154 6.02 -0.55 -10.73
CA SER A 154 7.07 0.27 -10.12
C SER A 154 7.03 1.70 -10.67
N CYS A 155 7.39 2.66 -9.83
CA CYS A 155 7.63 4.04 -10.24
C CYS A 155 9.12 4.40 -10.36
N ALA A 156 10.01 3.42 -10.22
CA ALA A 156 11.44 3.57 -10.37
C ALA A 156 11.88 3.30 -11.83
N ASP A 157 11.62 4.26 -12.70
CA ASP A 157 12.07 4.23 -14.10
C ASP A 157 13.52 4.73 -14.23
N GLU A 158 14.30 4.21 -15.19
CA GLU A 158 15.70 4.63 -15.38
C GLU A 158 15.82 6.10 -15.83
N LYS A 159 14.82 6.57 -16.57
CA LYS A 159 14.77 7.89 -17.20
C LYS A 159 14.03 8.91 -16.33
N VAL A 160 13.09 8.46 -15.48
CA VAL A 160 12.25 9.34 -14.66
C VAL A 160 12.12 8.81 -13.23
N SER A 161 12.61 9.59 -12.25
CA SER A 161 12.41 9.28 -10.83
C SER A 161 11.13 9.93 -10.31
N LEU A 162 10.02 9.18 -10.28
CA LEU A 162 8.73 9.69 -9.82
C LEU A 162 8.56 9.60 -8.29
N GLN A 163 9.11 8.55 -7.67
CA GLN A 163 9.02 8.26 -6.22
C GLN A 163 7.58 8.30 -5.67
N ASN A 164 6.61 8.07 -6.54
CA ASN A 164 5.18 8.17 -6.28
C ASN A 164 4.46 7.10 -7.11
N GLN A 165 4.29 5.92 -6.50
CA GLN A 165 3.67 4.75 -7.11
C GLN A 165 2.18 4.97 -7.42
N MET A 166 1.52 5.80 -6.61
CA MET A 166 0.13 6.22 -6.84
C MET A 166 -0.01 6.99 -8.15
N LEU A 167 0.84 7.99 -8.38
CA LEU A 167 0.81 8.78 -9.61
C LEU A 167 1.12 7.92 -10.84
N ALA A 168 2.08 6.99 -10.74
CA ALA A 168 2.35 6.02 -11.81
C ALA A 168 1.10 5.20 -12.17
N ALA A 169 0.34 4.74 -11.18
CA ALA A 169 -0.91 4.01 -11.41
C ALA A 169 -2.02 4.90 -11.99
N GLN A 170 -2.15 6.15 -11.53
CA GLN A 170 -3.11 7.11 -12.06
C GLN A 170 -2.80 7.45 -13.54
N MET A 171 -1.52 7.61 -13.90
CA MET A 171 -1.11 7.83 -15.28
C MET A 171 -1.43 6.62 -16.17
N LEU A 172 -1.22 5.39 -15.69
CA LEU A 172 -1.62 4.18 -16.42
C LEU A 172 -3.13 4.07 -16.58
N ALA A 173 -3.91 4.45 -15.55
CA ALA A 173 -5.37 4.47 -15.63
C ALA A 173 -5.88 5.37 -16.77
N MET A 174 -5.16 6.45 -17.10
CA MET A 174 -5.50 7.35 -18.20
C MET A 174 -5.38 6.70 -19.59
N LYS A 175 -4.72 5.55 -19.73
CA LYS A 175 -4.73 4.79 -20.99
C LYS A 175 -6.02 4.01 -21.21
N GLU A 176 -6.86 3.90 -20.18
CA GLU A 176 -8.16 3.20 -20.21
C GLU A 176 -8.07 1.72 -20.63
N GLU A 177 -6.87 1.11 -20.56
CA GLU A 177 -6.64 -0.30 -20.88
C GLU A 177 -6.71 -1.21 -19.65
N LEU A 178 -6.72 -0.64 -18.43
CA LEU A 178 -6.66 -1.36 -17.17
C LEU A 178 -7.79 -0.97 -16.22
N GLU A 179 -8.47 -1.98 -15.67
CA GLU A 179 -9.47 -1.78 -14.62
C GLU A 179 -8.82 -1.36 -13.29
N ALA A 180 -9.50 -0.53 -12.52
CA ALA A 180 -9.04 -0.01 -11.23
C ALA A 180 -8.62 -1.12 -10.24
N TYR A 181 -9.31 -2.26 -10.25
CA TYR A 181 -8.98 -3.39 -9.37
C TYR A 181 -7.67 -4.08 -9.80
N GLU A 182 -7.39 -4.13 -11.11
CA GLU A 182 -6.14 -4.67 -11.64
C GLU A 182 -4.96 -3.78 -11.23
N LEU A 183 -5.09 -2.46 -11.40
CA LEU A 183 -4.10 -1.49 -10.94
C LEU A 183 -3.80 -1.65 -9.44
N LEU A 184 -4.84 -1.84 -8.61
CA LEU A 184 -4.64 -2.07 -7.18
C LEU A 184 -3.90 -3.38 -6.90
N LYS A 185 -4.18 -4.46 -7.63
CA LYS A 185 -3.42 -5.72 -7.52
C LYS A 185 -1.95 -5.52 -7.88
N MET A 186 -1.65 -4.74 -8.93
CA MET A 186 -0.28 -4.43 -9.36
C MET A 186 0.52 -3.65 -8.31
N LEU A 187 -0.15 -2.87 -7.46
CA LEU A 187 0.45 -2.11 -6.36
C LEU A 187 0.54 -2.89 -5.05
N THR A 188 -0.24 -3.97 -4.88
CA THR A 188 -0.43 -4.64 -3.58
C THR A 188 -0.23 -6.16 -3.68
N LEU A 189 -1.21 -6.88 -4.23
CA LEU A 189 -1.27 -8.34 -4.23
C LEU A 189 -0.13 -8.99 -5.03
N TYR A 190 0.15 -8.49 -6.23
CA TYR A 190 1.18 -9.06 -7.11
C TYR A 190 2.59 -8.86 -6.56
N PRO A 191 3.02 -7.65 -6.16
CA PRO A 191 4.32 -7.49 -5.54
C PRO A 191 4.44 -8.29 -4.23
N ALA A 192 3.38 -8.37 -3.41
CA ALA A 192 3.41 -9.22 -2.21
C ALA A 192 3.68 -10.70 -2.54
N LYS A 193 2.97 -11.27 -3.52
CA LYS A 193 3.17 -12.64 -3.98
C LYS A 193 4.56 -12.84 -4.57
N ALA A 194 4.98 -11.95 -5.46
CA ALA A 194 6.26 -12.06 -6.15
C ALA A 194 7.43 -11.99 -5.15
N LEU A 195 7.34 -11.13 -4.12
CA LEU A 195 8.33 -10.99 -3.05
C LEU A 195 8.17 -12.02 -1.90
N LYS A 196 7.21 -12.94 -1.98
CA LYS A 196 6.91 -13.96 -0.95
C LYS A 196 6.58 -13.34 0.42
N LEU A 197 5.81 -12.27 0.41
CA LEU A 197 5.35 -11.55 1.60
C LEU A 197 3.94 -12.03 1.97
N ASP A 198 3.83 -13.26 2.46
CA ASP A 198 2.53 -13.95 2.67
C ASP A 198 1.58 -13.23 3.65
N HIS A 199 2.07 -12.27 4.42
CA HIS A 199 1.34 -11.48 5.41
C HIS A 199 0.94 -10.07 4.91
N LEU A 200 1.21 -9.74 3.64
CA LEU A 200 0.99 -8.41 3.04
C LEU A 200 0.17 -8.50 1.73
N GLY A 201 -0.23 -7.34 1.21
CA GLY A 201 -0.92 -7.20 -0.08
C GLY A 201 -2.42 -7.48 -0.04
N MET A 202 -2.98 -7.83 1.13
CA MET A 202 -4.41 -8.11 1.32
C MET A 202 -4.89 -7.55 2.66
N LEU A 203 -6.19 -7.25 2.76
CA LEU A 203 -6.86 -6.95 4.02
C LEU A 203 -7.72 -8.15 4.43
N LYS A 204 -7.19 -8.97 5.34
CA LYS A 204 -7.85 -10.17 5.88
C LYS A 204 -7.38 -10.41 7.31
N LYS A 205 -8.19 -11.09 8.12
CA LYS A 205 -7.78 -11.55 9.45
C LYS A 205 -6.43 -12.28 9.41
N GLY A 206 -5.51 -11.88 10.29
CA GLY A 206 -4.15 -12.42 10.40
C GLY A 206 -3.13 -11.79 9.45
N MET A 207 -3.55 -10.91 8.53
CA MET A 207 -2.60 -10.12 7.72
C MET A 207 -2.07 -8.93 8.52
N CYS A 208 -0.91 -8.43 8.13
CA CYS A 208 -0.35 -7.20 8.69
C CYS A 208 -1.24 -6.00 8.34
N ALA A 209 -1.50 -5.14 9.33
CA ALA A 209 -2.32 -3.96 9.23
C ALA A 209 -1.56 -2.79 8.59
N ASN A 210 -1.21 -2.96 7.32
CA ASN A 210 -0.70 -1.91 6.43
C ASN A 210 -1.85 -1.44 5.53
N ILE A 211 -2.48 -0.32 5.91
CA ILE A 211 -3.77 0.11 5.36
C ILE A 211 -3.67 1.58 4.96
N LEU A 212 -4.21 1.90 3.77
CA LEU A 212 -4.48 3.28 3.37
C LEU A 212 -5.97 3.53 3.49
N VAL A 213 -6.31 4.64 4.14
CA VAL A 213 -7.68 5.18 4.16
C VAL A 213 -7.72 6.35 3.19
N LEU A 214 -8.55 6.26 2.17
CA LEU A 214 -8.59 7.20 1.05
C LEU A 214 -9.87 8.03 1.06
N SER A 215 -9.73 9.32 0.81
CA SER A 215 -10.82 10.29 0.60
C SER A 215 -11.36 10.17 -0.84
N ALA A 216 -11.82 8.97 -1.19
CA ALA A 216 -12.36 8.65 -2.50
C ALA A 216 -13.69 7.90 -2.36
N LYS A 217 -14.56 8.02 -3.37
CA LYS A 217 -15.85 7.32 -3.36
C LYS A 217 -15.71 5.80 -3.54
N ASN A 218 -14.74 5.40 -4.36
CA ASN A 218 -14.38 4.03 -4.73
C ASN A 218 -12.97 4.05 -5.37
N ILE A 219 -12.38 2.87 -5.64
CA ILE A 219 -11.03 2.79 -6.25
C ILE A 219 -10.97 3.34 -7.68
N HIS A 220 -12.09 3.32 -8.43
CA HIS A 220 -12.12 3.90 -9.77
C HIS A 220 -11.94 5.43 -9.69
N ALA A 221 -12.70 6.11 -8.83
CA ALA A 221 -12.53 7.55 -8.60
C ALA A 221 -11.13 7.93 -8.07
N PHE A 222 -10.48 7.02 -7.34
CA PHE A 222 -9.10 7.21 -6.87
C PHE A 222 -8.08 7.17 -8.03
N PHE A 223 -8.11 6.10 -8.84
CA PHE A 223 -7.15 5.95 -9.95
C PHE A 223 -7.43 6.85 -11.15
N TYR A 224 -8.69 7.15 -11.44
CA TYR A 224 -9.09 8.01 -12.57
C TYR A 224 -9.16 9.49 -12.17
N SER A 225 -8.26 9.89 -11.28
CA SER A 225 -8.02 11.28 -10.91
C SER A 225 -6.51 11.51 -10.79
N LEU A 226 -6.04 12.72 -11.08
CA LEU A 226 -4.65 13.13 -10.84
C LEU A 226 -4.48 13.85 -9.51
N ASP A 227 -5.46 13.73 -8.62
CA ASP A 227 -5.43 14.29 -7.29
C ASP A 227 -4.51 13.45 -6.40
N GLN A 228 -3.50 14.09 -5.82
CA GLN A 228 -2.52 13.44 -4.96
C GLN A 228 -2.83 13.56 -3.47
N ASP A 229 -3.82 14.38 -3.10
CA ASP A 229 -4.22 14.63 -1.71
C ASP A 229 -5.40 13.72 -1.28
N GLN A 230 -5.42 12.49 -1.82
CA GLN A 230 -6.51 11.54 -1.59
C GLN A 230 -6.24 10.60 -0.41
N ILE A 231 -5.03 10.54 0.13
CA ILE A 231 -4.72 9.73 1.31
C ILE A 231 -5.11 10.50 2.56
N ALA A 232 -6.17 10.05 3.23
CA ALA A 232 -6.62 10.66 4.48
C ALA A 232 -5.83 10.12 5.67
N GLN A 233 -5.53 8.82 5.69
CA GLN A 233 -4.78 8.19 6.77
C GLN A 233 -3.91 7.04 6.27
N ILE A 234 -2.78 6.86 6.94
CA ILE A 234 -1.86 5.75 6.71
C ILE A 234 -1.70 5.01 8.02
N ILE A 235 -1.97 3.70 7.98
CA ILE A 235 -1.76 2.79 9.10
C ILE A 235 -0.62 1.85 8.70
N HIS A 236 0.47 1.88 9.45
CA HIS A 236 1.60 0.97 9.30
C HIS A 236 1.70 0.08 10.54
N LYS A 237 1.66 -1.24 10.34
CA LYS A 237 1.72 -2.23 11.44
C LYS A 237 0.76 -1.87 12.58
N GLY A 238 -0.46 -1.49 12.21
CA GLY A 238 -1.54 -1.17 13.13
C GLY A 238 -1.42 0.15 13.91
N VAL A 239 -0.44 0.98 13.56
CA VAL A 239 -0.32 2.33 14.09
C VAL A 239 -0.62 3.36 12.99
N ARG A 240 -1.47 4.34 13.30
CA ARG A 240 -1.70 5.46 12.38
C ARG A 240 -0.49 6.39 12.40
N ILE A 241 0.18 6.53 11.26
CA ILE A 241 1.39 7.34 11.09
C ILE A 241 1.14 8.64 10.32
N TYR A 242 -0.01 8.78 9.65
CA TYR A 242 -0.42 9.98 8.91
C TYR A 242 -1.92 10.25 9.13
N PRO A 243 -2.37 11.52 9.24
CA PRO A 243 -1.59 12.77 9.10
C PRO A 243 -0.73 13.10 10.33
N SER A 244 -1.05 12.47 11.47
CA SER A 244 -0.26 12.54 12.69
C SER A 244 -0.17 11.16 13.32
N LEU A 245 0.97 10.94 13.98
CA LEU A 245 1.23 9.72 14.73
C LEU A 245 0.20 9.58 15.87
N LEU A 246 -0.48 8.43 15.92
CA LEU A 246 -1.38 8.05 17.01
C LEU A 246 -0.86 6.77 17.66
N VAL A 247 -0.04 6.93 18.70
CA VAL A 247 0.64 5.82 19.42
C VAL A 247 -0.26 5.14 20.43
#